data_AF-A0A257RJG2-F1
#
_entry.id   AF-A0A257RJG2-F1
#
_cell.length_a   1.000
_cell.length_b   1.000
_cell.length_c   1.000
_cell.angle_alpha   90.00
_cell.angle_beta   90.00
_cell.angle_gamma   90.00
#
_symmetry.space_group_name_H-M   'P 1'
#
loop_
_entity.id
_entity.type
_entity.pdbx_description
1 polymer ?
#
loop_
_entity_poly.entity_id
_entity_poly.type
_entity_poly.pdbx_seq_one_letter_code
_entity_poly.pdbx_strand_id
1 'polypeptide(L)'
;MINTVTPHDAVASITCLTPPTATLRASLRERGAWRLISHLSLGHLSVVGGASGAAALKEVLRLYDRADTAETRAAIESILAVSSRPGTARVPGSRLGSFCRGLDVSIEFDPRAYQDAGLYVLGSVLERFLALHATVNSFVRTTVRLRGRIDPAAKFPPRAGARSLL
;
A
#
# COMPACT_ATOMS: atom_id res chain seq x y z
N MET A 1 -9.96 26.60 -36.24
CA MET A 1 -10.76 27.56 -35.44
C MET A 1 -11.36 26.78 -34.27
N ILE A 2 -10.92 27.04 -33.04
CA ILE A 2 -11.45 26.38 -31.83
C ILE A 2 -12.64 27.22 -31.36
N ASN A 3 -13.81 26.59 -31.32
CA ASN A 3 -15.08 27.20 -30.94
C ASN A 3 -15.03 27.51 -29.43
N THR A 4 -14.96 28.79 -29.05
CA THR A 4 -14.99 29.22 -27.65
C THR A 4 -16.44 29.21 -27.17
N VAL A 5 -16.77 28.25 -26.29
CA VAL A 5 -18.05 28.18 -25.59
C VAL A 5 -18.24 29.48 -24.79
N THR A 6 -19.38 30.15 -24.96
CA THR A 6 -19.76 31.31 -24.16
C THR A 6 -19.89 30.90 -22.69
N PRO A 7 -19.09 31.50 -21.77
CA PRO A 7 -19.18 31.17 -20.35
C PRO A 7 -20.53 31.62 -19.79
N HIS A 8 -21.09 30.83 -18.88
CA HIS A 8 -22.32 31.17 -18.17
C HIS A 8 -22.04 32.32 -17.19
N ASP A 9 -22.95 33.32 -17.10
CA ASP A 9 -22.82 34.54 -16.26
C ASP A 9 -22.58 34.29 -14.76
N ALA A 10 -22.68 33.04 -14.30
CA ALA A 10 -22.49 32.65 -12.91
C ALA A 10 -21.06 32.22 -12.59
N VAL A 11 -20.16 32.14 -13.58
CA VAL A 11 -18.79 31.64 -13.41
C VAL A 11 -17.78 32.76 -13.65
N ALA A 12 -17.04 33.13 -12.61
CA ALA A 12 -16.07 34.22 -12.66
C ALA A 12 -14.77 33.86 -13.41
N SER A 13 -14.24 32.65 -13.22
CA SER A 13 -13.09 32.14 -13.98
C SER A 13 -12.93 30.63 -13.83
N ILE A 14 -12.22 30.01 -14.78
CA ILE A 14 -11.83 28.60 -14.75
C ILE A 14 -10.33 28.53 -14.99
N THR A 15 -9.61 27.76 -14.18
CA THR A 15 -8.17 27.55 -14.35
C THR A 15 -7.81 26.09 -14.06
N CYS A 16 -7.01 25.50 -14.95
CA CYS A 16 -6.47 24.17 -14.73
C CYS A 16 -5.27 24.25 -13.79
N LEU A 17 -5.40 23.75 -12.56
CA LEU A 17 -4.29 23.65 -11.59
C LEU A 17 -3.23 22.62 -12.00
N THR A 18 -3.62 21.64 -12.81
CA THR A 18 -2.74 20.58 -13.30
C THR A 18 -3.19 20.20 -14.71
N PRO A 19 -2.27 19.88 -15.63
CA PRO A 19 -2.62 19.38 -16.95
C PRO A 19 -3.51 18.13 -16.85
N PRO A 20 -4.55 18.01 -17.67
CA PRO A 20 -5.32 16.77 -17.78
C PRO A 20 -4.41 15.60 -18.11
N THR A 21 -4.59 14.48 -17.41
CA THR A 21 -3.81 13.26 -17.64
C THR A 21 -4.36 12.49 -18.84
N ALA A 22 -3.48 11.75 -19.52
CA ALA A 22 -3.89 10.85 -20.60
C ALA A 22 -4.82 9.75 -20.04
N THR A 23 -5.77 9.29 -20.86
CA THR A 23 -6.67 8.21 -20.47
C THR A 23 -5.90 6.91 -20.22
N LEU A 24 -5.95 6.40 -19.00
CA LEU A 24 -5.39 5.09 -18.65
C LEU A 24 -6.41 3.99 -19.00
N ARG A 25 -6.13 3.21 -20.04
CA ARG A 25 -6.92 2.02 -20.38
C ARG A 25 -6.27 0.78 -19.79
N ALA A 26 -7.03 0.02 -19.01
CA ALA A 26 -6.55 -1.29 -18.54
C ALA A 26 -6.32 -2.20 -19.76
N SER A 27 -5.10 -2.71 -19.92
CA SER A 27 -4.90 -3.80 -20.87
C SER A 27 -5.58 -5.04 -20.30
N LEU A 28 -6.73 -5.42 -20.87
CA LEU A 28 -7.41 -6.68 -20.60
C LEU A 28 -6.63 -7.85 -21.22
N ARG A 29 -5.30 -7.90 -21.06
CA ARG A 29 -4.55 -9.12 -21.39
C ARG A 29 -5.15 -10.20 -20.50
N GLU A 30 -5.66 -11.26 -21.14
CA GLU A 30 -6.64 -12.26 -20.66
C GLU A 30 -6.38 -12.90 -19.28
N ARG A 31 -5.23 -12.63 -18.66
CA ARG A 31 -4.79 -13.20 -17.37
C ARG A 31 -4.58 -12.15 -16.26
N GLY A 32 -4.62 -10.85 -16.56
CA GLY A 32 -4.42 -9.79 -15.57
C GLY A 32 -5.57 -9.69 -14.56
N ALA A 33 -6.81 -9.73 -15.04
CA ALA A 33 -8.00 -9.78 -14.19
C ALA A 33 -8.03 -11.06 -13.34
N TRP A 34 -7.67 -12.22 -13.91
CA TRP A 34 -7.59 -13.48 -13.17
C TRP A 34 -6.48 -13.51 -12.13
N ARG A 35 -5.31 -12.91 -12.39
CA ARG A 35 -4.26 -12.75 -11.38
C ARG A 35 -4.71 -11.88 -10.20
N LEU A 36 -5.44 -10.80 -10.48
CA LEU A 36 -6.01 -9.94 -9.45
C LEU A 36 -7.10 -10.67 -8.65
N ILE A 37 -8.00 -11.41 -9.31
CA ILE A 37 -9.04 -12.22 -8.67
C ILE A 37 -8.42 -13.32 -7.80
N SER A 38 -7.43 -14.06 -8.32
CA SER A 38 -6.71 -15.07 -7.55
C SER A 38 -6.00 -14.46 -6.35
N HIS A 39 -5.45 -13.24 -6.48
CA HIS A 39 -4.88 -12.53 -5.36
C HIS A 39 -5.93 -12.15 -4.30
N LEU A 40 -7.09 -11.60 -4.70
CA LEU A 40 -8.16 -11.24 -3.78
C LEU A 40 -8.79 -12.46 -3.08
N SER A 41 -8.72 -13.64 -3.71
CA SER A 41 -9.28 -14.89 -3.20
C SER A 41 -8.33 -15.69 -2.30
N LEU A 42 -7.01 -15.51 -2.42
CA LEU A 42 -6.03 -16.25 -1.63
C LEU A 42 -5.68 -15.53 -0.34
N GLY A 43 -6.32 -16.00 0.73
CA GLY A 43 -5.97 -15.66 2.11
C GLY A 43 -4.50 -15.93 2.43
N HIS A 44 -3.77 -14.85 2.64
CA HIS A 44 -2.96 -14.61 3.83
C HIS A 44 -1.60 -15.24 4.14
N LEU A 45 -1.09 -16.24 3.43
CA LEU A 45 0.17 -16.86 3.86
C LEU A 45 1.35 -16.73 2.89
N SER A 46 1.13 -16.30 1.64
CA SER A 46 2.22 -16.25 0.66
C SER A 46 2.91 -14.89 0.51
N VAL A 47 2.30 -13.78 0.95
CA VAL A 47 2.87 -12.42 0.75
C VAL A 47 3.86 -12.03 1.85
N VAL A 48 3.81 -12.68 3.01
CA VAL A 48 4.55 -12.23 4.19
C VAL A 48 5.47 -13.29 4.79
N GLY A 49 5.59 -14.46 4.14
CA GLY A 49 6.44 -15.57 4.58
C GLY A 49 7.66 -15.78 3.68
N GLY A 50 8.85 -15.73 4.26
CA GLY A 50 10.11 -16.19 3.64
C GLY A 50 10.73 -15.26 2.59
N ALA A 51 11.77 -15.77 1.91
CA ALA A 51 12.56 -15.03 0.92
C ALA A 51 11.76 -14.48 -0.28
N SER A 52 10.55 -15.00 -0.50
CA SER A 52 9.67 -14.64 -1.62
C SER A 52 8.65 -13.54 -1.29
N GLY A 53 8.55 -13.07 -0.04
CA GLY A 53 7.53 -12.08 0.36
C GLY A 53 7.66 -10.74 -0.37
N ALA A 54 8.89 -10.26 -0.58
CA ALA A 54 9.14 -9.05 -1.37
C ALA A 54 8.73 -9.21 -2.83
N ALA A 55 9.07 -10.35 -3.45
CA ALA A 55 8.69 -10.64 -4.84
C ALA A 55 7.16 -10.70 -4.99
N ALA A 56 6.47 -11.36 -4.04
CA ALA A 56 5.01 -11.42 -4.04
C ALA A 56 4.38 -10.02 -3.91
N LEU A 57 4.86 -9.18 -2.98
CA LEU A 57 4.35 -7.82 -2.83
C LEU A 57 4.62 -6.97 -4.08
N LYS A 58 5.79 -7.10 -4.71
CA LYS A 58 6.10 -6.41 -5.97
C LYS A 58 5.15 -6.81 -7.09
N GLU A 59 4.89 -8.11 -7.27
CA GLU A 59 3.94 -8.60 -8.27
C GLU A 59 2.54 -8.04 -8.04
N VAL A 60 2.10 -7.97 -6.79
CA VAL A 60 0.83 -7.35 -6.41
C VAL A 60 0.79 -5.88 -6.81
N LEU A 61 1.81 -5.11 -6.47
CA LEU A 61 1.86 -3.68 -6.79
C LEU A 61 1.91 -3.43 -8.30
N ARG A 62 2.59 -4.29 -9.07
CA ARG A 62 2.61 -4.26 -10.54
C ARG A 62 1.23 -4.49 -11.15
N LEU A 63 0.31 -5.21 -10.48
CA LEU A 63 -1.08 -5.34 -10.96
C LEU A 63 -1.87 -4.03 -10.82
N TYR A 64 -1.50 -3.18 -9.85
CA TYR A 64 -2.13 -1.88 -9.64
C TYR A 64 -1.47 -0.76 -10.45
N ASP A 65 -0.20 -0.91 -10.81
CA ASP A 65 0.54 0.07 -11.60
C ASP A 65 0.10 0.07 -13.08
N ARG A 66 -0.89 0.91 -13.37
CA ARG A 66 -1.39 1.14 -14.74
C ARG A 66 -0.62 2.20 -15.51
N ALA A 67 0.10 3.06 -14.80
CA ALA A 67 0.85 4.16 -15.41
C ALA A 67 2.23 3.69 -15.87
N ASP A 68 2.82 2.71 -15.16
CA ASP A 68 4.13 2.10 -15.43
C ASP A 68 5.21 3.14 -15.71
N THR A 69 5.21 4.20 -14.89
CA THR A 69 6.19 5.28 -14.99
C THR A 69 7.52 4.85 -14.38
N ALA A 70 8.59 5.58 -14.68
CA ALA A 70 9.90 5.29 -14.08
C ALA A 70 9.86 5.40 -12.55
N GLU A 71 9.07 6.33 -12.03
CA GLU A 71 8.90 6.61 -10.61
C GLU A 71 8.14 5.47 -9.90
N THR A 72 7.01 5.01 -10.47
CA THR A 72 6.24 3.90 -9.88
C THR A 72 7.03 2.59 -9.91
N ARG A 73 7.74 2.33 -11.01
CA ARG A 73 8.63 1.17 -11.13
C ARG A 73 9.78 1.21 -10.12
N ALA A 74 10.43 2.36 -9.95
CA ALA A 74 11.47 2.55 -8.94
C ALA A 74 10.93 2.36 -7.52
N ALA A 75 9.74 2.87 -7.22
CA ALA A 75 9.08 2.68 -5.93
C ALA A 75 8.76 1.21 -5.66
N ILE A 76 8.28 0.45 -6.65
CA ILE A 76 8.04 -1.00 -6.52
C ILE A 76 9.36 -1.75 -6.33
N GLU A 77 10.37 -1.46 -7.15
CA GLU A 77 11.66 -2.16 -7.09
C GLU A 77 12.45 -1.89 -5.81
N SER A 78 12.23 -0.73 -5.20
CA SER A 78 12.86 -0.36 -3.94
C SER A 78 12.50 -1.27 -2.78
N ILE A 79 11.45 -2.10 -2.87
CA ILE A 79 11.11 -3.09 -1.82
C ILE A 79 12.17 -4.19 -1.82
N LEU A 80 12.96 -4.28 -0.75
CA LEU A 80 14.06 -5.24 -0.65
C LEU A 80 13.68 -6.51 0.10
N ALA A 81 12.90 -6.36 1.17
CA ALA A 81 12.46 -7.49 1.98
C ALA A 81 11.10 -7.22 2.62
N VAL A 82 10.31 -8.28 2.78
CA VAL A 82 9.07 -8.27 3.56
C VAL A 82 9.14 -9.46 4.50
N SER A 83 9.01 -9.20 5.80
CA SER A 83 8.96 -10.25 6.81
C SER A 83 7.72 -10.11 7.68
N SER A 84 7.16 -11.24 8.11
CA SER A 84 6.16 -11.28 9.16
C SER A 84 6.63 -12.10 10.34
N ARG A 85 6.12 -11.72 11.51
CA ARG A 85 6.18 -12.54 12.71
C ARG A 85 4.84 -12.49 13.45
N PRO A 86 4.44 -13.56 14.14
CA PRO A 86 3.30 -13.50 15.05
C PRO A 86 3.51 -12.41 16.10
N GLY A 87 2.50 -11.57 16.28
CA GLY A 87 2.49 -10.47 17.24
C GLY A 87 1.29 -10.57 18.17
N THR A 88 1.42 -9.99 19.36
CA THR A 88 0.32 -9.79 20.30
C THR A 88 0.13 -8.30 20.57
N ALA A 89 -1.14 -7.88 20.67
CA ALA A 89 -1.52 -6.51 20.99
C ALA A 89 -2.70 -6.53 21.96
N ARG A 90 -2.77 -5.53 22.85
CA ARG A 90 -3.88 -5.37 23.78
C ARG A 90 -5.07 -4.74 23.05
N VAL A 91 -6.27 -5.26 23.30
CA VAL A 91 -7.50 -4.70 22.72
C VAL A 91 -8.08 -3.64 23.66
N PRO A 92 -8.32 -2.40 23.18
CA PRO A 92 -8.90 -1.34 23.98
C PRO A 92 -10.37 -1.64 24.32
N GLY A 93 -10.79 -1.30 25.53
CA GLY A 93 -12.19 -1.45 25.97
C GLY A 93 -12.55 -2.81 26.59
N SER A 94 -11.67 -3.81 26.59
CA SER A 94 -11.91 -5.05 27.34
C SER A 94 -11.65 -4.83 28.84
N ARG A 95 -12.69 -4.98 29.68
CA ARG A 95 -12.62 -4.90 31.15
C ARG A 95 -11.65 -5.91 31.78
N LEU A 96 -11.26 -6.96 31.06
CA LEU A 96 -10.40 -8.05 31.54
C LEU A 96 -9.02 -8.11 30.86
N GLY A 97 -8.60 -7.06 30.13
CA GLY A 97 -7.26 -7.03 29.53
C GLY A 97 -7.08 -8.04 28.38
N SER A 98 -8.07 -8.14 27.49
CA SER A 98 -7.99 -9.06 26.35
C SER A 98 -6.83 -8.73 25.40
N PHE A 99 -6.14 -9.77 24.95
CA PHE A 99 -5.10 -9.72 23.93
C PHE A 99 -5.64 -10.26 22.60
N CYS A 100 -5.28 -9.60 21.50
CA CYS A 100 -5.49 -10.08 20.14
C CYS A 100 -4.16 -10.63 19.60
N ARG A 101 -4.24 -11.71 18.83
CA ARG A 101 -3.12 -12.24 18.05
C ARG A 101 -3.17 -11.65 16.64
N GLY A 102 -2.02 -11.35 16.09
CA GLY A 102 -1.91 -10.75 14.78
C GLY A 102 -0.55 -10.97 14.16
N LEU A 103 -0.26 -10.17 13.14
CA LEU A 103 1.00 -10.20 12.40
C LEU A 103 1.70 -8.85 12.54
N ASP A 104 2.95 -8.89 12.97
CA ASP A 104 3.87 -7.78 12.81
C ASP A 104 4.55 -7.93 11.45
N VAL A 105 4.36 -6.96 10.57
CA VAL A 105 4.93 -6.94 9.23
C VAL A 105 6.02 -5.87 9.16
N SER A 106 7.20 -6.26 8.71
CA SER A 106 8.31 -5.34 8.46
C SER A 106 8.61 -5.30 6.97
N ILE A 107 8.63 -4.11 6.40
CA ILE A 107 8.98 -3.87 4.99
C ILE A 107 10.28 -3.06 4.95
N GLU A 108 11.29 -3.61 4.29
CA GLU A 108 12.58 -2.96 4.07
C GLU A 108 12.63 -2.36 2.66
N PHE A 109 13.06 -1.11 2.57
CA PHE A 109 13.21 -0.37 1.32
C PHE A 109 14.67 0.05 1.06
N ASP A 110 15.02 0.18 -0.22
CA ASP A 110 16.28 0.76 -0.68
C ASP A 110 16.30 2.28 -0.45
N PRO A 111 17.23 2.81 0.36
CA PRO A 111 17.39 4.24 0.58
C PRO A 111 17.61 5.04 -0.70
N ARG A 112 18.20 4.43 -1.75
CA ARG A 112 18.51 5.12 -3.01
C ARG A 112 17.27 5.64 -3.73
N ALA A 113 16.13 4.98 -3.54
CA ALA A 113 14.85 5.35 -4.14
C ALA A 113 14.10 6.45 -3.37
N TYR A 114 14.52 6.78 -2.14
CA TYR A 114 13.80 7.71 -1.26
C TYR A 114 14.74 8.75 -0.63
N GLN A 115 15.33 9.60 -1.47
CA GLN A 115 16.27 10.64 -1.02
C GLN A 115 15.55 11.88 -0.47
N ASP A 116 14.43 12.29 -1.08
CA ASP A 116 13.79 13.58 -0.76
C ASP A 116 12.53 13.45 0.09
N ALA A 117 11.58 12.54 -0.26
CA ALA A 117 10.34 12.30 0.49
C ALA A 117 9.56 11.10 -0.09
N GLY A 118 8.38 10.81 0.47
CA GLY A 118 7.37 9.91 -0.14
C GLY A 118 7.24 8.53 0.49
N LEU A 119 8.28 8.03 1.17
CA LEU A 119 8.26 6.71 1.80
C LEU A 119 7.17 6.58 2.86
N TYR A 120 6.91 7.64 3.64
CA TYR A 120 5.84 7.62 4.64
C TYR A 120 4.46 7.45 4.01
N VAL A 121 4.19 8.16 2.91
CA VAL A 121 2.90 8.09 2.20
C VAL A 121 2.71 6.69 1.62
N LEU A 122 3.70 6.16 0.90
CA LEU A 122 3.64 4.79 0.40
C LEU A 122 3.48 3.79 1.55
N GLY A 123 4.25 3.96 2.63
CA GLY A 123 4.15 3.14 3.83
C GLY A 123 2.76 3.14 4.45
N SER A 124 2.07 4.29 4.47
CA SER A 124 0.71 4.41 5.00
C SER A 124 -0.33 3.69 4.12
N VAL A 125 -0.14 3.72 2.80
CA VAL A 125 -0.99 2.99 1.85
C VAL A 125 -0.77 1.49 2.00
N LEU A 126 0.49 1.05 2.09
CA LEU A 126 0.85 -0.36 2.30
C LEU A 126 0.36 -0.88 3.65
N GLU A 127 0.44 -0.08 4.71
CA GLU A 127 -0.15 -0.42 6.00
C GLU A 127 -1.65 -0.72 5.87
N ARG A 128 -2.39 0.16 5.21
CA ARG A 128 -3.83 -0.01 5.05
C ARG A 128 -4.13 -1.22 4.19
N PHE A 129 -3.39 -1.39 3.11
CA PHE A 129 -3.51 -2.52 2.21
C PHE A 129 -3.32 -3.85 2.96
N LEU A 130 -2.27 -3.99 3.75
CA LEU A 130 -2.00 -5.20 4.53
C LEU A 130 -3.05 -5.43 5.62
N ALA A 131 -3.50 -4.37 6.27
CA ALA A 131 -4.54 -4.46 7.30
C ALA A 131 -5.91 -4.89 6.75
N LEU A 132 -6.25 -4.52 5.51
CA LEU A 132 -7.47 -4.96 4.85
C LEU A 132 -7.45 -6.44 4.49
N HIS A 133 -6.27 -7.01 4.30
CA HIS A 133 -6.19 -8.43 4.05
C HIS A 133 -6.51 -9.21 5.33
N ALA A 134 -6.12 -8.68 6.53
CA ALA A 134 -6.18 -9.35 7.85
C ALA A 134 -7.37 -10.31 8.05
N THR A 135 -7.10 -11.53 8.55
CA THR A 135 -8.16 -12.49 8.88
C THR A 135 -9.06 -11.96 9.99
N VAL A 136 -10.31 -12.44 10.02
CA VAL A 136 -11.30 -12.08 11.05
C VAL A 136 -10.71 -12.34 12.44
N ASN A 137 -10.76 -11.33 13.30
CA ASN A 137 -10.19 -11.31 14.67
C ASN A 137 -8.66 -11.27 14.78
N SER A 138 -7.96 -10.91 13.71
CA SER A 138 -6.52 -10.63 13.73
C SER A 138 -6.21 -9.15 13.50
N PHE A 139 -5.02 -8.74 13.94
CA PHE A 139 -4.48 -7.42 13.60
C PHE A 139 -3.25 -7.54 12.70
N VAL A 140 -2.97 -6.48 11.97
CA VAL A 140 -1.70 -6.28 11.27
C VAL A 140 -1.05 -5.01 11.79
N ARG A 141 0.23 -5.09 12.14
CA ARG A 141 1.04 -3.94 12.57
C ARG A 141 2.23 -3.80 11.63
N THR A 142 2.25 -2.70 10.88
CA THR A 142 3.26 -2.49 9.84
C THR A 142 4.38 -1.58 10.32
N THR A 143 5.63 -1.99 10.07
CA THR A 143 6.83 -1.18 10.27
C THR A 143 7.55 -1.03 8.94
N VAL A 144 7.89 0.21 8.59
CA VAL A 144 8.63 0.56 7.38
C VAL A 144 10.05 0.92 7.77
N ARG A 145 11.03 0.29 7.11
CA ARG A 145 12.45 0.45 7.39
C ARG A 145 13.21 0.80 6.12
N LEU A 146 14.26 1.59 6.29
CA LEU A 146 15.28 1.82 5.25
C LEU A 146 16.47 0.92 5.55
N ARG A 147 16.98 0.21 4.53
CA ARG A 147 18.17 -0.63 4.69
C ARG A 147 19.33 0.20 5.25
N GLY A 148 20.00 -0.34 6.28
CA GLY A 148 21.14 0.32 6.93
C GLY A 148 20.78 1.38 7.97
N ARG A 149 19.49 1.71 8.18
CA ARG A 149 19.05 2.56 9.30
C ARG A 149 18.60 1.72 10.50
N ILE A 150 19.02 2.13 11.69
CA ILE A 150 18.64 1.50 12.97
C ILE A 150 17.18 1.82 13.28
N ASP A 151 16.81 3.10 13.17
CA ASP A 151 15.44 3.53 13.39
C ASP A 151 14.54 3.26 12.18
N PRO A 152 13.30 2.80 12.43
CA PRO A 152 12.32 2.64 11.37
C PRO A 152 11.93 4.02 10.81
N ALA A 153 11.69 4.07 9.51
CA ALA A 153 11.18 5.27 8.85
C ALA A 153 9.74 5.57 9.27
N ALA A 154 8.93 4.54 9.52
CA ALA A 154 7.59 4.67 10.07
C ALA A 154 7.19 3.43 10.86
N LYS A 155 6.43 3.63 11.94
CA LYS A 155 5.75 2.58 12.71
C LYS A 155 4.28 2.93 12.78
N PHE A 156 3.43 2.02 12.31
CA PHE A 156 1.99 2.20 12.34
C PHE A 156 1.35 1.40 13.48
N PRO A 157 0.23 1.88 14.05
CA PRO A 157 -0.49 1.14 15.09
C PRO A 157 -1.05 -0.19 14.55
N PRO A 158 -1.32 -1.19 15.40
CA PRO A 158 -1.99 -2.40 15.01
C PRO A 158 -3.41 -2.09 14.52
N ARG A 159 -3.78 -2.63 13.36
CA ARG A 159 -5.08 -2.41 12.71
C ARG A 159 -5.76 -3.74 12.39
N ALA A 160 -7.06 -3.81 12.64
CA ALA A 160 -7.91 -4.93 12.24
C ALA A 160 -8.85 -4.46 11.13
N GLY A 161 -8.53 -4.80 9.87
CA GLY A 161 -9.28 -4.32 8.72
C GLY A 161 -9.24 -2.79 8.61
N ALA A 162 -10.42 -2.16 8.61
CA ALA A 162 -10.54 -0.70 8.58
C ALA A 162 -10.42 -0.03 9.97
N ARG A 163 -10.46 -0.80 11.07
CA ARG A 163 -10.48 -0.25 12.44
C ARG A 163 -9.09 -0.28 13.08
N SER A 164 -8.64 0.87 13.61
CA SER A 164 -7.44 0.95 14.47
C SER A 164 -7.72 0.24 15.79
N LEU A 165 -6.77 -0.54 16.31
CA LEU A 165 -6.88 -1.17 17.63
C LEU A 165 -6.20 -0.36 18.75
N LEU A 166 -5.58 0.79 18.46
CA LEU A 166 -5.02 1.70 19.46
C LEU A 166 -5.50 3.12 19.18
#